data_AF-A0A7R9D8G5-F1
#
_entry.id   AF-A0A7R9D8G5-F1
#
_cell.length_a   1.000
_cell.length_b   1.000
_cell.length_c   1.000
_cell.angle_alpha   90.00
_cell.angle_beta   90.00
_cell.angle_gamma   90.00
#
_symmetry.space_group_name_H-M   'P 1'
#
loop_
_entity.id
_entity.type
_entity.pdbx_description
1 polymer ?
#
loop_
_entity_poly.entity_id
_entity_poly.type
_entity_poly.pdbx_seq_one_letter_code
_entity_poly.pdbx_strand_id
1 'polypeptide(L)'
;MCFLGDQPTSASYIPLVPTELVNKMAGGGLSVSSRFTRSPHLFSPAMVSIELTFTNSGADDITDIRVGSKNLSPGMSMHDFAPVSILPIGATLPGTIGVDFNDSTHPLSFEIVLGDERNCRVILKPPVGELVRPVIMPEALFVTEQNKLRGMNEHSGGVTLPPTCGNQKQLCQRVYEAANVAAIPSTELDTLRFAGQTLSSKSLVLVTVKRPESAAQANISINCEKMVVGSMLLNEIKSHLRC
;
A
#
# COMPACT_ATOMS: atom_id res chain seq x y z
N MET A 1 -7.32 -19.40 -5.47
CA MET A 1 -6.40 -20.44 -5.98
C MET A 1 -4.99 -19.88 -5.84
N CYS A 2 -4.07 -20.58 -5.20
CA CYS A 2 -2.65 -20.22 -5.32
C CYS A 2 -2.21 -20.56 -6.75
N PHE A 3 -1.76 -19.57 -7.53
CA PHE A 3 -1.22 -19.82 -8.86
C PHE A 3 0.09 -20.60 -8.68
N LEU A 4 0.21 -21.76 -9.35
CA LEU A 4 1.29 -22.75 -9.12
C LEU A 4 2.69 -22.32 -9.59
N GLY A 5 2.97 -21.02 -9.73
CA GLY A 5 4.23 -20.53 -10.27
C GLY A 5 4.65 -19.12 -9.89
N ASP A 6 3.86 -18.41 -9.07
CA ASP A 6 4.28 -17.14 -8.47
C ASP A 6 4.78 -17.36 -7.03
N GLN A 7 5.88 -16.68 -6.67
CA GLN A 7 6.44 -16.76 -5.33
C GLN A 7 6.51 -15.37 -4.71
N PRO A 8 6.00 -15.15 -3.48
CA PRO A 8 6.18 -13.89 -2.77
C PRO A 8 7.65 -13.53 -2.62
N THR A 9 7.98 -12.25 -2.75
CA THR A 9 9.33 -11.72 -2.53
C THR A 9 9.31 -10.52 -1.58
N SER A 10 10.47 -9.94 -1.26
CA SER A 10 10.58 -8.72 -0.47
C SER A 10 10.16 -7.49 -1.28
N ALA A 11 9.69 -6.45 -0.60
CA ALA A 11 9.35 -5.18 -1.22
C ALA A 11 10.56 -4.53 -1.93
N SER A 12 10.35 -4.04 -3.15
CA SER A 12 11.37 -3.30 -3.92
C SER A 12 11.58 -1.87 -3.43
N TYR A 13 10.61 -1.34 -2.67
CA TYR A 13 10.61 -0.01 -2.07
C TYR A 13 9.81 -0.05 -0.75
N ILE A 14 10.28 0.67 0.26
CA ILE A 14 9.61 0.85 1.55
C ILE A 14 9.35 2.35 1.73
N PRO A 15 8.09 2.79 1.89
CA PRO A 15 7.77 4.18 2.20
C PRO A 15 8.48 4.63 3.49
N LEU A 16 9.17 5.76 3.42
CA LEU A 16 9.88 6.36 4.54
C LEU A 16 9.14 7.57 5.15
N VAL A 17 8.31 8.24 4.36
CA VAL A 17 7.59 9.44 4.80
C VAL A 17 6.30 9.04 5.51
N PRO A 18 6.15 9.35 6.81
CA PRO A 18 4.91 9.07 7.52
C PRO A 18 3.80 10.04 7.11
N THR A 19 2.55 9.58 7.21
CA THR A 19 1.35 10.40 7.03
C THR A 19 0.74 10.73 8.39
N GLU A 20 0.44 12.00 8.64
CA GLU A 20 -0.24 12.40 9.87
C GLU A 20 -1.70 11.90 9.88
N LEU A 21 -2.08 11.22 10.97
CA LEU A 21 -3.44 10.72 11.20
C LEU A 21 -4.19 11.58 12.22
N VAL A 22 -3.48 12.01 13.26
CA VAL A 22 -3.99 12.89 14.32
C VAL A 22 -2.91 13.92 14.60
N ASN A 23 -3.26 15.20 14.49
CA ASN A 23 -2.36 16.28 14.89
C ASN A 23 -2.50 16.57 16.38
N LYS A 24 -1.46 17.17 16.98
CA LYS A 24 -1.41 17.53 18.40
C LYS A 24 -2.60 18.34 18.93
N MET A 25 -3.24 19.17 18.09
CA MET A 25 -4.39 19.97 18.53
C MET A 25 -5.64 19.10 18.64
N ALA A 26 -5.90 18.28 17.62
CA ALA A 26 -7.01 17.33 17.62
C ALA A 26 -6.85 16.23 18.69
N GLY A 27 -5.60 15.82 18.96
CA GLY A 27 -5.28 14.82 19.98
C GLY A 27 -5.02 15.38 21.37
N GLY A 28 -5.25 16.69 21.59
CA GLY A 28 -5.07 17.32 22.91
C GLY A 28 -3.70 17.07 23.54
N GLY A 29 -2.64 17.17 22.74
CA GLY A 29 -1.25 16.85 23.08
C GLY A 29 -0.70 15.63 22.35
N LEU A 30 -1.54 14.67 21.97
CA LEU A 30 -1.15 13.49 21.21
C LEU A 30 -1.09 13.78 19.69
N SER A 31 0.04 13.47 19.06
CA SER A 31 0.11 13.30 17.61
C SER A 31 0.25 11.83 17.26
N VAL A 32 -0.39 11.41 16.17
CA VAL A 32 -0.28 10.05 15.63
C VAL A 32 -0.01 10.14 14.15
N SER A 33 1.02 9.45 13.70
CA SER A 33 1.34 9.30 12.28
C SER A 33 1.44 7.83 11.91
N SER A 34 1.25 7.51 10.63
CA SER A 34 1.33 6.15 10.11
C SER A 34 2.27 6.01 8.94
N ARG A 35 2.84 4.81 8.79
CA ARG A 35 3.67 4.43 7.66
C ARG A 35 3.41 2.99 7.26
N PHE A 36 3.20 2.75 5.98
CA PHE A 36 3.08 1.40 5.44
C PHE A 36 4.47 0.74 5.42
N THR A 37 4.57 -0.44 6.02
CA THR A 37 5.86 -1.12 6.18
C THR A 37 6.23 -2.01 5.00
N ARG A 38 5.23 -2.42 4.21
CA ARG A 38 5.32 -3.45 3.14
C ARG A 38 5.99 -4.75 3.59
N SER A 39 5.98 -5.03 4.89
CA SER A 39 6.37 -6.32 5.46
C SER A 39 5.12 -7.15 5.77
N PRO A 40 5.23 -8.50 5.76
CA PRO A 40 4.15 -9.34 6.22
C PRO A 40 3.78 -9.03 7.68
N HIS A 41 2.50 -8.86 7.96
CA HIS A 41 2.04 -8.69 9.34
C HIS A 41 2.10 -10.03 10.10
N LEU A 42 2.56 -10.01 11.35
CA LEU A 42 2.80 -11.21 12.15
C LEU A 42 1.53 -12.01 12.44
N PHE A 43 0.38 -11.32 12.57
CA PHE A 43 -0.90 -11.97 12.85
C PHE A 43 -1.48 -12.71 11.64
N SER A 44 -1.33 -12.15 10.43
CA SER A 44 -1.90 -12.74 9.21
C SER A 44 -1.23 -12.18 7.96
N PRO A 45 -0.90 -13.04 6.97
CA PRO A 45 -0.37 -12.61 5.67
C PRO A 45 -1.42 -11.95 4.77
N ALA A 46 -2.68 -11.84 5.21
CA ALA A 46 -3.73 -11.07 4.54
C ALA A 46 -3.79 -9.61 5.02
N MET A 47 -3.10 -9.28 6.11
CA MET A 47 -3.10 -7.94 6.68
C MET A 47 -1.96 -7.08 6.13
N VAL A 48 -2.29 -5.85 5.78
CA VAL A 48 -1.34 -4.76 5.57
C VAL A 48 -0.77 -4.37 6.92
N SER A 49 0.56 -4.41 7.05
CA SER A 49 1.27 -4.01 8.25
C SER A 49 1.55 -2.49 8.24
N ILE A 50 0.95 -1.78 9.21
CA ILE A 50 1.04 -0.31 9.32
C ILE A 50 1.69 0.02 10.66
N GLU A 51 2.82 0.72 10.60
CA GLU A 51 3.48 1.28 11.75
C GLU A 51 2.78 2.58 12.16
N LEU A 52 2.47 2.71 13.44
CA LEU A 52 1.99 3.94 14.06
C LEU A 52 3.13 4.55 14.87
N THR A 53 3.23 5.87 14.87
CA THR A 53 4.15 6.62 15.74
C THR A 53 3.34 7.59 16.58
N PHE A 54 3.36 7.38 17.89
CA PHE A 54 2.70 8.22 18.88
C PHE A 54 3.69 9.21 19.46
N THR A 55 3.38 10.50 19.45
CA THR A 55 4.23 11.55 20.03
C THR A 55 3.43 12.39 21.00
N ASN A 56 3.90 12.53 22.24
CA ASN A 56 3.29 13.40 23.24
C ASN A 56 3.96 14.78 23.20
N SER A 57 3.22 15.78 22.73
CA SER A 57 3.61 17.20 22.74
C SER A 57 2.77 18.03 23.72
N GLY A 58 2.09 17.38 24.67
CA GLY A 58 1.29 17.99 25.72
C GLY A 58 2.11 18.44 26.93
N ALA A 59 1.40 18.84 27.99
CA ALA A 59 2.00 19.29 29.25
C ALA A 59 2.12 18.17 30.30
N ASP A 60 1.41 17.05 30.11
CA ASP A 60 1.32 15.93 31.04
C ASP A 60 1.59 14.60 30.32
N ASP A 61 1.91 13.56 31.09
CA ASP A 61 2.03 12.19 30.57
C ASP A 61 0.67 11.69 30.08
N ILE A 62 0.66 11.02 28.92
CA ILE A 62 -0.55 10.40 28.36
C ILE A 62 -0.57 8.94 28.79
N THR A 63 -1.68 8.48 29.36
CA THR A 63 -1.81 7.11 29.86
C THR A 63 -2.85 6.31 29.07
N ASP A 64 -2.80 4.98 29.19
CA ASP A 64 -3.75 4.01 28.61
C ASP A 64 -4.13 4.29 27.14
N ILE A 65 -3.14 4.46 26.27
CA ILE A 65 -3.39 4.62 24.83
C ILE A 65 -3.76 3.26 24.25
N ARG A 66 -4.98 3.12 23.75
CA ARG A 66 -5.51 1.86 23.21
C ARG A 66 -6.48 2.10 22.07
N VAL A 67 -6.76 1.03 21.32
CA VAL A 67 -7.81 1.06 20.31
C VAL A 67 -9.19 1.05 20.97
N GLY A 68 -10.06 1.96 20.53
CA GLY A 68 -11.46 2.07 20.93
C GLY A 68 -12.40 1.47 19.89
N SER A 69 -13.52 2.16 19.63
CA SER A 69 -14.51 1.70 18.66
C SER A 69 -13.93 1.65 17.24
N LYS A 70 -14.42 0.70 16.44
CA LYS A 70 -13.97 0.47 15.06
C LYS A 70 -15.17 0.54 14.13
N ASN A 71 -15.01 1.27 13.04
CA ASN A 71 -15.95 1.31 11.93
C ASN A 71 -15.25 0.76 10.69
N LEU A 72 -15.48 -0.53 10.45
CA LEU A 72 -14.87 -1.31 9.37
C LEU A 72 -15.97 -1.71 8.37
N SER A 73 -15.66 -1.66 7.08
CA SER A 73 -16.58 -2.14 6.04
C SER A 73 -16.74 -3.67 6.13
N PRO A 74 -17.83 -4.26 5.62
CA PRO A 74 -18.03 -5.70 5.64
C PRO A 74 -16.85 -6.49 5.09
N GLY A 75 -16.37 -7.47 5.86
CA GLY A 75 -15.23 -8.32 5.53
C GLY A 75 -13.86 -7.73 5.89
N MET A 76 -13.75 -6.44 6.19
CA MET A 76 -12.51 -5.88 6.72
C MET A 76 -12.27 -6.35 8.15
N SER A 77 -11.00 -6.53 8.53
CA SER A 77 -10.61 -6.81 9.91
C SER A 77 -9.37 -6.03 10.30
N MET A 78 -9.21 -5.76 11.60
CA MET A 78 -8.07 -5.03 12.14
C MET A 78 -7.54 -5.72 13.40
N HIS A 79 -6.24 -6.03 13.37
CA HIS A 79 -5.44 -6.38 14.52
C HIS A 79 -4.89 -5.11 15.17
N ASP A 80 -5.15 -4.96 16.45
CA ASP A 80 -4.83 -3.74 17.20
C ASP A 80 -3.36 -3.64 17.54
N PHE A 81 -2.90 -2.42 17.82
CA PHE A 81 -1.59 -2.21 18.41
C PHE A 81 -1.62 -2.59 19.89
N ALA A 82 -0.47 -2.97 20.45
CA ALA A 82 -0.34 -3.24 21.87
C ALA A 82 -0.60 -1.96 22.69
N PRO A 83 -1.52 -1.96 23.68
CA PRO A 83 -1.81 -0.79 24.48
C PRO A 83 -0.55 -0.17 25.12
N VAL A 84 -0.47 1.15 25.12
CA VAL A 84 0.64 1.89 25.72
C VAL A 84 0.19 2.44 27.08
N SER A 85 0.75 1.90 28.16
CA SER A 85 0.35 2.28 29.52
C SER A 85 0.68 3.74 29.85
N ILE A 86 1.84 4.22 29.39
CA ILE A 86 2.30 5.60 29.59
C ILE A 86 3.16 6.04 28.40
N LEU A 87 2.89 7.27 27.92
CA LEU A 87 3.68 7.99 26.93
C LEU A 87 4.13 9.31 27.58
N PRO A 88 5.38 9.37 28.07
CA PRO A 88 5.88 10.55 28.77
C PRO A 88 5.88 11.82 27.92
N ILE A 89 5.89 12.98 28.57
CA ILE A 89 5.99 14.28 27.90
C ILE A 89 7.23 14.32 26.99
N GLY A 90 7.03 14.75 25.74
CA GLY A 90 8.09 14.83 24.73
C GLY A 90 8.56 13.48 24.17
N ALA A 91 8.04 12.36 24.67
CA ALA A 91 8.41 11.03 24.19
C ALA A 91 7.71 10.68 22.88
N THR A 92 8.30 9.72 22.18
CA THR A 92 7.71 9.10 20.99
C THR A 92 7.84 7.58 21.11
N LEU A 93 6.74 6.87 20.86
CA LEU A 93 6.69 5.41 20.91
C LEU A 93 6.08 4.84 19.62
N PRO A 94 6.61 3.71 19.12
CA PRO A 94 6.03 3.01 17.99
C PRO A 94 4.87 2.12 18.42
N GLY A 95 3.93 1.89 17.50
CA GLY A 95 2.96 0.81 17.55
C GLY A 95 2.79 0.18 16.17
N THR A 96 2.08 -0.93 16.09
CA THR A 96 1.81 -1.59 14.81
C THR A 96 0.39 -2.12 14.80
N ILE A 97 -0.34 -1.80 13.74
CA ILE A 97 -1.64 -2.40 13.45
C ILE A 97 -1.53 -3.27 12.19
N GLY A 98 -2.40 -4.27 12.13
CA GLY A 98 -2.59 -5.10 10.94
C GLY A 98 -3.98 -4.88 10.40
N VAL A 99 -4.13 -4.53 9.13
CA VAL A 99 -5.45 -4.34 8.52
C VAL A 99 -5.63 -5.26 7.33
N ASP A 100 -6.62 -6.14 7.39
CA ASP A 100 -7.14 -6.81 6.20
C ASP A 100 -8.23 -5.93 5.59
N PHE A 101 -7.92 -5.28 4.47
CA PHE A 101 -8.85 -4.43 3.75
C PHE A 101 -9.84 -5.21 2.87
N ASN A 102 -9.72 -6.54 2.80
CA ASN A 102 -10.57 -7.41 1.98
C ASN A 102 -10.63 -6.98 0.50
N ASP A 103 -9.46 -6.65 -0.07
CA ASP A 103 -9.28 -6.02 -1.41
C ASP A 103 -10.08 -4.72 -1.65
N SER A 104 -10.65 -4.12 -0.60
CA SER A 104 -11.40 -2.86 -0.71
C SER A 104 -10.46 -1.65 -0.64
N THR A 105 -10.86 -0.59 -1.32
CA THR A 105 -10.17 0.71 -1.33
C THR A 105 -10.89 1.74 -0.46
N HIS A 106 -11.94 1.32 0.25
CA HIS A 106 -12.65 2.17 1.19
C HIS A 106 -11.79 2.49 2.41
N PRO A 107 -11.91 3.71 2.95
CA PRO A 107 -11.28 4.02 4.22
C PRO A 107 -11.93 3.22 5.34
N LEU A 108 -11.15 2.91 6.36
CA LEU A 108 -11.66 2.51 7.67
C LEU A 108 -11.47 3.63 8.67
N SER A 109 -12.21 3.57 9.77
CA SER A 109 -11.94 4.46 10.91
C SER A 109 -12.01 3.72 12.23
N PHE A 110 -11.20 4.14 13.18
CA PHE A 110 -11.22 3.64 14.55
C PHE A 110 -10.86 4.77 15.51
N GLU A 111 -11.14 4.57 16.79
CA GLU A 111 -10.77 5.52 17.83
C GLU A 111 -9.47 5.10 18.51
N ILE A 112 -8.64 6.07 18.86
CA ILE A 112 -7.61 5.92 19.87
C ILE A 112 -8.17 6.53 21.15
N VAL A 113 -8.27 5.72 22.21
CA VAL A 113 -8.75 6.13 23.53
C VAL A 113 -7.54 6.34 24.44
N LEU A 114 -7.64 7.36 25.30
CA LEU A 114 -6.64 7.72 26.31
C LEU A 114 -7.22 7.46 27.71
N GLY A 115 -6.36 7.40 28.73
CA GLY A 115 -6.75 7.05 30.11
C GLY A 115 -7.69 8.03 30.81
N ASP A 116 -7.91 9.22 30.27
CA ASP A 116 -8.93 10.17 30.72
C ASP A 116 -10.24 10.08 29.92
N GLU A 117 -10.43 8.97 29.21
CA GLU A 117 -11.58 8.65 28.34
C GLU A 117 -11.76 9.60 27.15
N ARG A 118 -10.80 10.50 26.89
CA ARG A 118 -10.75 11.21 25.61
C ARG A 118 -10.47 10.22 24.50
N ASN A 119 -11.06 10.49 23.33
CA ASN A 119 -10.82 9.73 22.14
C ASN A 119 -10.48 10.62 20.94
N CYS A 120 -9.72 10.04 20.01
CA CYS A 120 -9.33 10.66 18.77
C CYS A 120 -9.72 9.74 17.62
N ARG A 121 -10.50 10.26 16.68
CA ARG A 121 -10.87 9.49 15.49
C ARG A 121 -9.71 9.44 14.51
N VAL A 122 -9.28 8.24 14.17
CA VAL A 122 -8.33 7.94 13.11
C VAL A 122 -9.10 7.48 11.88
N ILE A 123 -8.75 8.02 10.71
CA ILE A 123 -9.25 7.56 9.41
C ILE A 123 -8.06 7.09 8.58
N LEU A 124 -8.08 5.85 8.15
CA LEU A 124 -7.06 5.25 7.30
C LEU A 124 -7.64 4.91 5.95
N LYS A 125 -7.09 5.54 4.90
CA LYS A 125 -7.36 5.16 3.51
C LYS A 125 -6.10 4.52 2.94
N PRO A 126 -6.13 3.24 2.55
CA PRO A 126 -4.97 2.61 1.95
C PRO A 126 -4.76 3.16 0.53
N PRO A 127 -3.54 3.55 0.16
CA PRO A 127 -3.15 3.57 -1.24
C PRO A 127 -3.29 2.15 -1.81
N VAL A 128 -3.75 2.02 -3.05
CA VAL A 128 -4.10 0.71 -3.61
C VAL A 128 -2.85 -0.14 -3.83
N GLY A 129 -1.72 0.51 -4.13
CA GLY A 129 -0.42 -0.14 -4.20
C GLY A 129 0.03 -0.84 -2.91
N GLU A 130 -0.49 -0.45 -1.75
CA GLU A 130 -0.18 -1.05 -0.45
C GLU A 130 -1.05 -2.29 -0.14
N LEU A 131 -2.11 -2.52 -0.92
CA LEU A 131 -2.96 -3.73 -0.80
C LEU A 131 -2.34 -4.95 -1.50
N VAL A 132 -1.20 -4.76 -2.15
CA VAL A 132 -0.51 -5.75 -2.97
C VAL A 132 0.80 -6.14 -2.28
N ARG A 133 1.23 -7.38 -2.49
CA ARG A 133 2.58 -7.84 -2.19
C ARG A 133 3.29 -8.29 -3.47
N PRO A 134 4.61 -8.14 -3.55
CA PRO A 134 5.32 -8.44 -4.77
C PRO A 134 5.45 -9.94 -4.96
N VAL A 135 5.40 -10.38 -6.21
CA VAL A 135 5.62 -11.78 -6.58
C VAL A 135 6.58 -11.86 -7.75
N ILE A 136 7.41 -12.89 -7.76
CA ILE A 136 8.24 -13.24 -8.90
C ILE A 136 7.61 -14.39 -9.67
N MET A 137 7.78 -14.39 -10.99
CA MET A 137 7.37 -15.46 -11.88
C MET A 137 8.17 -15.40 -13.20
N PRO A 138 8.24 -16.50 -13.97
CA PRO A 138 8.82 -16.47 -15.31
C PRO A 138 8.03 -15.57 -16.27
N GLU A 139 8.72 -14.93 -17.22
CA GLU A 139 8.10 -14.08 -18.26
C GLU A 139 7.00 -14.84 -19.03
N ALA A 140 7.25 -16.10 -19.39
CA ALA A 140 6.27 -16.93 -20.10
C ALA A 140 4.98 -17.13 -19.31
N LEU A 141 5.08 -17.28 -17.98
CA LEU A 141 3.93 -17.40 -17.10
C LEU A 141 3.20 -16.05 -17.00
N PHE A 142 3.93 -14.94 -16.85
CA PHE A 142 3.34 -13.59 -16.87
C PHE A 142 2.49 -13.37 -18.12
N VAL A 143 3.04 -13.66 -19.30
CA VAL A 143 2.33 -13.48 -20.58
C VAL A 143 1.11 -14.38 -20.66
N THR A 144 1.23 -15.62 -20.19
CA THR A 144 0.12 -16.58 -20.16
C THR A 144 -1.03 -16.09 -19.28
N GLU A 145 -0.74 -15.68 -18.04
CA GLU A 145 -1.76 -15.16 -17.12
C GLU A 145 -2.34 -13.82 -17.59
N GLN A 146 -1.51 -12.94 -18.13
CA GLN A 146 -1.97 -11.69 -18.73
C GLN A 146 -2.99 -11.94 -19.84
N ASN A 147 -2.74 -12.91 -20.72
CA ASN A 147 -3.67 -13.24 -21.82
C ASN A 147 -5.03 -13.74 -21.31
N LYS A 148 -5.06 -14.47 -20.18
CA LYS A 148 -6.31 -14.91 -19.55
C LYS A 148 -7.11 -13.75 -18.95
N LEU A 149 -6.41 -12.71 -18.49
CA LEU A 149 -6.98 -11.54 -17.82
C LEU A 149 -7.24 -10.34 -18.76
N ARG A 150 -7.21 -10.54 -20.08
CA ARG A 150 -7.57 -9.49 -21.05
C ARG A 150 -9.08 -9.23 -21.07
N GLY A 151 -9.49 -8.07 -21.59
CA GLY A 151 -10.90 -7.70 -21.70
C GLY A 151 -11.42 -7.11 -20.39
N MET A 152 -12.34 -7.80 -19.70
CA MET A 152 -13.01 -7.24 -18.50
C MET A 152 -12.08 -6.99 -17.31
N ASN A 153 -10.97 -7.74 -17.22
CA ASN A 153 -10.00 -7.63 -16.13
C ASN A 153 -8.78 -6.76 -16.49
N GLU A 154 -8.85 -6.02 -17.60
CA GLU A 154 -7.76 -5.19 -18.11
C GLU A 154 -8.12 -3.70 -18.01
N HIS A 155 -7.23 -2.92 -17.40
CA HIS A 155 -7.32 -1.47 -17.33
C HIS A 155 -6.07 -0.85 -17.93
N SER A 156 -6.23 -0.02 -18.97
CA SER A 156 -5.10 0.59 -19.67
C SER A 156 -5.21 2.11 -19.79
N GLY A 157 -4.08 2.79 -19.93
CA GLY A 157 -4.08 4.22 -20.22
C GLY A 157 -2.69 4.81 -20.45
N GLY A 158 -2.65 5.83 -21.31
CA GLY A 158 -1.43 6.59 -21.59
C GLY A 158 -1.04 7.56 -20.47
N VAL A 159 0.26 7.80 -20.32
CA VAL A 159 0.86 8.81 -19.45
C VAL A 159 1.98 9.54 -20.19
N THR A 160 2.05 10.85 -20.01
CA THR A 160 3.21 11.65 -20.42
C THR A 160 4.20 11.68 -19.26
N LEU A 161 5.41 11.21 -19.51
CA LEU A 161 6.50 11.14 -18.55
C LEU A 161 7.23 12.50 -18.50
N PRO A 162 7.59 12.98 -17.30
CA PRO A 162 8.39 14.18 -17.16
C PRO A 162 9.86 13.88 -17.56
N PRO A 163 10.66 14.93 -17.87
CA PRO A 163 12.08 14.78 -18.19
C PRO A 163 12.90 14.08 -17.08
N THR A 164 12.44 14.19 -15.83
CA THR A 164 13.01 13.53 -14.65
C THR A 164 12.82 12.01 -14.64
N CYS A 165 11.92 11.47 -15.47
CA CYS A 165 11.71 10.04 -15.67
C CYS A 165 12.33 9.56 -16.99
N GLY A 166 13.59 9.94 -17.22
CA GLY A 166 14.28 9.76 -18.50
C GLY A 166 14.63 8.32 -18.83
N ASN A 167 14.89 7.48 -17.83
CA ASN A 167 15.37 6.10 -18.04
C ASN A 167 14.49 5.03 -17.37
N GLN A 168 14.73 3.77 -17.76
CA GLN A 168 14.02 2.60 -17.25
C GLN A 168 14.15 2.42 -15.73
N LYS A 169 15.31 2.74 -15.13
CA LYS A 169 15.53 2.60 -13.68
C LYS A 169 14.63 3.56 -12.90
N GLN A 170 14.52 4.82 -13.33
CA GLN A 170 13.63 5.82 -12.73
C GLN A 170 12.16 5.42 -12.90
N LEU A 171 11.82 4.85 -14.05
CA LEU A 171 10.48 4.36 -14.33
C LEU A 171 10.10 3.21 -13.38
N CYS A 172 10.98 2.21 -13.22
CA CYS A 172 10.82 1.14 -12.24
C CYS A 172 10.69 1.69 -10.81
N GLN A 173 11.55 2.63 -10.43
CA GLN A 173 11.54 3.23 -9.09
C GLN A 173 10.19 3.87 -8.76
N ARG A 174 9.61 4.64 -9.70
CA ARG A 174 8.30 5.26 -9.52
C ARG A 174 7.15 4.25 -9.48
N VAL A 175 7.26 3.15 -10.23
CA VAL A 175 6.30 2.04 -10.12
C VAL A 175 6.41 1.39 -8.75
N TYR A 176 7.62 1.18 -8.23
CA TYR A 176 7.81 0.64 -6.88
C TYR A 176 7.32 1.59 -5.78
N GLU A 177 7.47 2.89 -5.95
CA GLU A 177 6.89 3.88 -5.03
C GLU A 177 5.36 3.79 -5.03
N ALA A 178 4.75 3.73 -6.22
CA ALA A 178 3.31 3.63 -6.38
C ALA A 178 2.69 2.29 -5.94
N ALA A 179 3.44 1.20 -6.05
CA ALA A 179 2.91 -0.15 -5.88
C ALA A 179 3.94 -1.14 -5.35
N ASN A 180 3.53 -1.97 -4.41
CA ASN A 180 4.37 -3.02 -3.85
C ASN A 180 4.40 -4.26 -4.77
N VAL A 181 5.10 -4.12 -5.90
CA VAL A 181 5.27 -5.13 -6.96
C VAL A 181 6.76 -5.43 -7.21
N ALA A 182 7.04 -6.59 -7.83
CA ALA A 182 8.39 -6.96 -8.26
C ALA A 182 8.49 -6.91 -9.79
N ALA A 183 9.63 -6.46 -10.31
CA ALA A 183 9.89 -6.55 -11.74
C ALA A 183 10.05 -8.01 -12.18
N ILE A 184 9.48 -8.30 -13.35
CA ILE A 184 9.65 -9.56 -14.05
C ILE A 184 10.67 -9.32 -15.17
N PRO A 185 11.73 -10.15 -15.27
CA PRO A 185 12.68 -10.06 -16.38
C PRO A 185 11.94 -10.09 -17.71
N SER A 186 12.25 -9.14 -18.59
CA SER A 186 11.60 -8.97 -19.89
C SER A 186 12.64 -9.10 -20.98
N THR A 187 12.32 -9.85 -22.03
CA THR A 187 13.14 -9.93 -23.25
C THR A 187 12.85 -8.78 -24.21
N GLU A 188 11.73 -8.07 -24.03
CA GLU A 188 11.33 -6.89 -24.81
C GLU A 188 11.91 -5.60 -24.19
N LEU A 189 12.74 -4.87 -24.95
CA LEU A 189 13.43 -3.66 -24.48
C LEU A 189 12.47 -2.51 -24.12
N ASP A 190 11.36 -2.38 -24.84
CA ASP A 190 10.37 -1.31 -24.65
C ASP A 190 9.25 -1.67 -23.67
N THR A 191 9.29 -2.87 -23.08
CA THR A 191 8.22 -3.38 -22.21
C THR A 191 8.77 -3.75 -20.83
N LEU A 192 8.28 -3.05 -19.81
CA LEU A 192 8.49 -3.40 -18.41
C LEU A 192 7.31 -4.18 -17.88
N ARG A 193 7.60 -5.21 -17.09
CA ARG A 193 6.61 -6.07 -16.47
C ARG A 193 6.84 -6.10 -14.97
N PHE A 194 5.76 -5.99 -14.21
CA PHE A 194 5.79 -6.12 -12.77
C PHE A 194 4.64 -7.00 -12.31
N ALA A 195 4.87 -7.81 -11.30
CA ALA A 195 3.85 -8.68 -10.74
C ALA A 195 3.71 -8.48 -9.23
N GLY A 196 2.47 -8.59 -8.78
CA GLY A 196 2.11 -8.69 -7.39
C GLY A 196 0.86 -9.56 -7.23
N GLN A 197 0.43 -9.74 -6.00
CA GLN A 197 -0.86 -10.32 -5.67
C GLN A 197 -1.48 -9.55 -4.52
N THR A 198 -2.80 -9.43 -4.50
CA THR A 198 -3.48 -8.78 -3.38
C THR A 198 -3.26 -9.56 -2.09
N LEU A 199 -3.23 -8.86 -0.95
CA LEU A 199 -3.01 -9.49 0.34
C LEU A 199 -4.20 -10.36 0.75
N SER A 200 -5.43 -9.88 0.60
CA SER A 200 -6.63 -10.56 1.12
C SER A 200 -7.00 -11.80 0.30
N SER A 201 -7.31 -11.63 -0.99
CA SER A 201 -7.77 -12.74 -1.83
C SER A 201 -6.68 -13.47 -2.60
N LYS A 202 -5.44 -12.96 -2.58
CA LYS A 202 -4.33 -13.47 -3.41
C LYS A 202 -4.62 -13.37 -4.91
N SER A 203 -5.44 -12.41 -5.33
CA SER A 203 -5.70 -12.15 -6.75
C SER A 203 -4.44 -11.57 -7.41
N LEU A 204 -4.07 -12.14 -8.56
CA LEU A 204 -2.89 -11.73 -9.32
C LEU A 204 -3.06 -10.31 -9.88
N VAL A 205 -2.00 -9.51 -9.77
CA VAL A 205 -1.90 -8.15 -10.30
C VAL A 205 -0.71 -8.08 -11.24
N LEU A 206 -0.96 -7.90 -12.53
CA LEU A 206 0.07 -7.80 -13.56
C LEU A 206 0.10 -6.38 -14.10
N VAL A 207 1.25 -5.72 -14.00
CA VAL A 207 1.47 -4.37 -14.50
C VAL A 207 2.41 -4.43 -15.69
N THR A 208 2.00 -3.84 -16.80
CA THR A 208 2.84 -3.67 -17.98
C THR A 208 3.02 -2.20 -18.27
N VAL A 209 4.25 -1.73 -18.43
CA VAL A 209 4.57 -0.38 -18.87
C VAL A 209 5.29 -0.47 -20.21
N LYS A 210 4.64 -0.04 -21.28
CA LYS A 210 5.20 0.03 -22.63
C LYS A 210 5.68 1.44 -22.90
N ARG A 211 6.98 1.61 -23.12
CA ARG A 211 7.60 2.89 -23.44
C ARG A 211 8.62 2.65 -24.56
N PRO A 212 8.31 3.07 -25.80
CA PRO A 212 9.30 3.08 -26.87
C PRO A 212 10.51 3.94 -26.47
N GLU A 213 11.70 3.54 -26.91
CA GLU A 213 12.96 4.21 -26.55
C GLU A 213 12.87 5.74 -26.69
N SER A 214 13.25 6.45 -25.61
CA SER A 214 13.23 7.91 -25.52
C SER A 214 11.86 8.59 -25.76
N ALA A 215 10.77 7.84 -25.83
CA ALA A 215 9.43 8.42 -25.95
C ALA A 215 9.02 9.09 -24.63
N ALA A 216 8.44 10.28 -24.75
CA ALA A 216 7.81 10.99 -23.64
C ALA A 216 6.47 10.36 -23.23
N GLN A 217 5.87 9.51 -24.08
CA GLN A 217 4.63 8.81 -23.78
C GLN A 217 4.91 7.36 -23.43
N ALA A 218 4.23 6.88 -22.39
CA ALA A 218 4.18 5.47 -22.02
C ALA A 218 2.72 5.02 -21.92
N ASN A 219 2.46 3.76 -22.23
CA ASN A 219 1.17 3.12 -22.03
C ASN A 219 1.28 2.12 -20.88
N ILE A 220 0.37 2.21 -19.92
CA ILE A 220 0.32 1.30 -18.77
C ILE A 220 -0.92 0.43 -18.93
N SER A 221 -0.77 -0.87 -18.73
CA SER A 221 -1.87 -1.82 -18.58
C SER A 221 -1.76 -2.54 -17.24
N ILE A 222 -2.88 -2.71 -16.56
CA ILE A 222 -3.02 -3.49 -15.34
C ILE A 222 -4.06 -4.59 -15.57
N ASN A 223 -3.66 -5.83 -15.35
CA ASN A 223 -4.55 -6.98 -15.39
C ASN A 223 -4.78 -7.51 -13.97
N CYS A 224 -6.04 -7.55 -13.53
CA CYS A 224 -6.43 -8.04 -12.21
C CYS A 224 -7.92 -8.38 -12.18
N GLU A 225 -8.29 -9.53 -11.59
CA GLU A 225 -9.70 -9.93 -11.41
C GLU A 225 -10.47 -8.97 -10.49
N LYS A 226 -9.76 -8.31 -9.55
CA LYS A 226 -10.33 -7.29 -8.67
C LYS A 226 -10.34 -5.96 -9.43
N MET A 227 -11.39 -5.73 -10.22
CA MET A 227 -11.53 -4.53 -11.08
C MET A 227 -11.28 -3.21 -10.35
N VAL A 228 -11.74 -3.07 -9.10
CA VAL A 228 -11.50 -1.85 -8.31
C VAL A 228 -10.01 -1.67 -8.01
N VAL A 229 -9.30 -2.75 -7.65
CA VAL A 229 -7.84 -2.73 -7.45
C VAL A 229 -7.15 -2.39 -8.77
N GLY A 230 -7.50 -3.06 -9.87
CA GLY A 230 -6.86 -2.83 -11.18
C GLY A 230 -7.04 -1.39 -11.68
N SER A 231 -8.26 -0.86 -11.66
CA SER A 231 -8.56 0.50 -12.13
C SER A 231 -7.95 1.59 -11.26
N MET A 232 -7.99 1.46 -9.93
CA MET A 232 -7.42 2.46 -9.02
C MET A 232 -5.89 2.42 -9.03
N LEU A 233 -5.29 1.23 -9.11
CA LEU A 233 -3.84 1.10 -9.23
C LEU A 233 -3.32 1.74 -10.53
N LEU A 234 -4.07 1.66 -11.63
CA LEU A 234 -3.70 2.33 -12.88
C LEU A 234 -3.60 3.84 -12.68
N ASN A 235 -4.58 4.43 -11.98
CA ASN A 235 -4.58 5.86 -11.70
C ASN A 235 -3.42 6.25 -10.76
N GLU A 236 -3.13 5.42 -9.76
CA GLU A 236 -2.06 5.66 -8.80
C GLU A 236 -0.67 5.60 -9.45
N ILE A 237 -0.39 4.57 -10.26
CA ILE A 237 0.85 4.46 -11.03
C ILE A 237 0.97 5.65 -11.99
N LYS A 238 -0.09 5.99 -12.74
CA LYS A 238 -0.08 7.16 -13.62
C LYS A 238 0.24 8.46 -12.88
N SER A 239 -0.24 8.62 -11.65
CA SER A 239 0.05 9.79 -10.83
C SER A 239 1.54 9.88 -10.50
N HIS A 240 2.12 8.79 -9.96
CA HIS A 240 3.55 8.74 -9.60
C HIS A 240 4.47 8.88 -10.83
N LEU A 241 4.03 8.39 -11.98
CA LEU A 241 4.78 8.53 -13.23
C LEU A 241 4.81 9.96 -13.78
N ARG A 242 3.88 10.84 -13.36
CA ARG A 242 3.83 12.26 -13.76
C ARG A 242 4.63 13.18 -12.85
N CYS A 243 4.93 12.75 -11.62
CA CYS A 243 5.58 13.58 -10.60
C CYS A 243 7.07 13.84 -10.82
#